data_AF-A0A0M1I2P4-F1
#
_entry.id   AF-A0A0M1I2P4-F1
#
_cell.length_a   1.000
_cell.length_b   1.000
_cell.length_c   1.000
_cell.angle_alpha   90.00
_cell.angle_beta   90.00
_cell.angle_gamma   90.00
#
_symmetry.space_group_name_H-M   'P 1'
#
loop_
_entity.id
_entity.type
_entity.pdbx_description
1 polymer ?
#
loop_
_entity_poly.entity_id
_entity_poly.type
_entity_poly.pdbx_seq_one_letter_code
_entity_poly.pdbx_strand_id
1 'polypeptide(L)'
;MKIIRLEATCDQYNNFQLNFNEKNGVTPEYPNTVDESKNDLAIGTVSENSKYFHHIDRADTRYLIYLKGDLGVLNGQEISHLEKALDNFLSN
;
A
#
# COMPACT_ATOMS: atom_id res chain seq x y z
N MET A 1 11.01 13.34 -2.09
CA MET A 1 9.87 12.55 -1.59
C MET A 1 10.17 11.07 -1.79
N LYS A 2 10.15 10.27 -0.72
CA LYS A 2 10.34 8.81 -0.75
C LYS A 2 9.02 8.12 -1.14
N ILE A 3 9.08 7.01 -1.87
CA ILE A 3 7.89 6.20 -2.19
C ILE A 3 8.06 4.81 -1.58
N ILE A 4 7.05 4.34 -0.86
CA ILE A 4 7.05 3.03 -0.20
C ILE A 4 5.80 2.27 -0.62
N ARG A 5 5.95 1.01 -1.05
CA ARG A 5 4.82 0.11 -1.29
C ARG A 5 4.51 -0.67 -0.02
N LEU A 6 3.24 -0.67 0.37
CA LEU A 6 2.71 -1.47 1.45
C LEU A 6 1.58 -2.35 0.92
N GLU A 7 1.53 -3.57 1.43
CA GLU A 7 0.42 -4.48 1.20
C GLU A 7 -0.56 -4.39 2.36
N ALA A 8 -1.83 -4.20 2.03
CA ALA A 8 -2.94 -4.17 2.95
C ALA A 8 -3.75 -5.45 2.84
N THR A 9 -4.09 -6.03 3.98
CA THR A 9 -5.17 -7.03 4.10
C THR A 9 -6.33 -6.40 4.86
N CYS A 10 -7.55 -6.69 4.44
CA CYS A 10 -8.76 -6.19 5.06
C CYS A 10 -9.60 -7.35 5.59
N ASP A 11 -10.13 -7.22 6.82
CA ASP A 11 -11.11 -8.17 7.34
C ASP A 11 -12.55 -7.77 6.94
N GLN A 12 -13.53 -8.59 7.35
CA GLN A 12 -14.96 -8.36 7.10
C GLN A 12 -15.55 -7.12 7.81
N TYR A 13 -14.78 -6.49 8.69
CA TYR A 13 -15.17 -5.31 9.48
C TYR A 13 -14.41 -4.05 9.02
N ASN A 14 -13.81 -4.07 7.82
CA ASN A 14 -12.98 -2.99 7.28
C ASN A 14 -11.76 -2.63 8.15
N ASN A 15 -11.25 -3.56 8.96
CA ASN A 15 -9.98 -3.36 9.66
C ASN A 15 -8.84 -3.70 8.71
N PHE A 16 -7.96 -2.72 8.50
CA PHE A 16 -6.77 -2.89 7.67
C PHE A 16 -5.56 -3.25 8.51
N GLN A 17 -4.76 -4.17 7.99
CA GLN A 17 -3.41 -4.43 8.45
C GLN A 17 -2.45 -4.17 7.29
N LEU A 18 -1.46 -3.30 7.53
CA LEU A 18 -0.42 -2.99 6.55
C LEU A 18 0.83 -3.82 6.84
N ASN A 19 1.46 -4.29 5.78
CA ASN A 19 2.68 -5.08 5.84
C ASN A 19 3.67 -4.59 4.77
N PHE A 20 4.96 -4.62 5.11
CA PHE A 20 6.04 -4.37 4.18
C PHE A 20 6.58 -5.70 3.66
N ASN A 21 6.50 -5.95 2.35
CA ASN A 21 6.90 -7.22 1.76
C ASN A 21 8.31 -7.11 1.16
N GLU A 22 9.29 -7.73 1.83
CA GLU A 22 10.71 -7.61 1.50
C GLU A 22 11.28 -8.72 0.62
N LYS A 23 10.70 -9.94 0.65
CA LYS A 23 11.42 -11.12 0.17
C LYS A 23 10.76 -11.88 -0.97
N ASN A 24 9.44 -11.82 -1.13
CA ASN A 24 8.72 -12.67 -2.09
C ASN A 24 7.58 -11.94 -2.85
N GLY A 25 7.69 -10.63 -3.04
CA GLY A 25 6.72 -9.87 -3.82
C GLY A 25 7.20 -9.54 -5.24
N VAL A 26 6.28 -9.02 -6.04
CA VAL A 26 6.52 -8.45 -7.36
C VAL A 26 6.53 -6.93 -7.30
N THR A 27 7.14 -6.31 -8.32
CA THR A 27 6.96 -4.88 -8.59
C THR A 27 5.64 -4.72 -9.34
N PRO A 28 4.64 -4.05 -8.77
CA PRO A 28 3.34 -3.89 -9.41
C PRO A 28 3.44 -2.95 -10.62
N GLU A 29 2.64 -3.21 -11.65
CA GLU A 29 2.63 -2.40 -12.88
C GLU A 29 2.02 -1.01 -12.67
N TYR A 30 1.15 -0.86 -11.66
CA TYR A 30 0.47 0.40 -11.36
C TYR A 30 0.37 0.67 -9.86
N PRO A 31 0.55 1.94 -9.42
CA PRO A 31 0.97 3.10 -10.20
C PRO A 31 2.43 2.99 -10.65
N ASN A 32 2.72 3.55 -11.83
CA ASN A 32 4.07 3.57 -12.36
C ASN A 32 4.96 4.47 -11.48
N THR A 33 5.96 3.85 -10.85
CA THR A 33 6.98 4.53 -10.03
C THR A 33 8.35 4.49 -10.70
N VAL A 34 8.43 4.03 -11.94
CA VAL A 34 9.67 3.92 -12.70
C VAL A 34 9.96 5.24 -13.41
N ASP A 35 11.18 5.74 -13.28
CA ASP A 35 11.63 6.97 -13.93
C ASP A 35 12.00 6.77 -15.42
N GLU A 36 12.35 7.86 -16.11
CA GLU A 36 12.79 7.84 -17.52
C GLU A 36 14.03 6.95 -17.76
N SER A 37 14.83 6.71 -16.71
CA SER A 37 16.03 5.89 -16.73
C SER A 37 15.77 4.42 -16.35
N LYS A 38 14.50 4.01 -16.21
CA LYS A 38 14.06 2.68 -15.79
C LYS A 38 14.42 2.29 -14.35
N ASN A 39 14.73 3.27 -13.50
CA ASN A 39 14.92 3.02 -12.07
C ASN A 39 13.58 3.03 -11.36
N ASP A 40 13.32 2.01 -10.54
CA ASP A 40 12.18 2.03 -9.64
C ASP A 40 12.45 3.00 -8.48
N LEU A 41 11.64 4.06 -8.39
CA LEU A 41 11.75 5.05 -7.34
C LEU A 41 11.08 4.62 -6.03
N ALA A 42 10.30 3.54 -6.05
CA ALA A 42 9.60 3.01 -4.88
C ALA A 42 10.35 1.84 -4.24
N ILE A 43 10.26 1.79 -2.92
CA ILE A 43 10.84 0.72 -2.11
C ILE A 43 9.75 -0.27 -1.71
N GLY A 44 10.07 -1.56 -1.72
CA GLY A 44 9.17 -2.64 -1.34
C GLY A 44 8.48 -3.29 -2.52
N THR A 45 7.94 -4.48 -2.27
CA THR A 45 7.21 -5.29 -3.25
C THR A 45 5.81 -5.60 -2.73
N VAL A 46 4.95 -6.19 -3.55
CA VAL A 46 3.59 -6.64 -3.15
C VAL A 46 3.30 -8.02 -3.71
N SER A 47 2.27 -8.70 -3.24
CA SER A 47 1.85 -9.98 -3.81
C SER A 47 1.36 -9.80 -5.26
N GLU A 48 1.52 -10.83 -6.09
CA GLU A 48 1.17 -10.81 -7.53
C GLU A 48 -0.30 -10.44 -7.80
N ASN A 49 -1.20 -10.81 -6.90
CA ASN A 49 -2.64 -10.53 -7.02
C ASN A 49 -3.08 -9.26 -6.29
N SER A 50 -2.15 -8.49 -5.72
CA SER A 50 -2.46 -7.26 -5.00
C SER A 50 -2.70 -6.13 -5.99
N LYS A 51 -3.79 -5.38 -5.78
CA LYS A 51 -4.20 -4.28 -6.67
C LYS A 51 -3.97 -2.95 -5.98
N TYR A 52 -3.55 -1.94 -6.74
CA TYR A 52 -3.46 -0.59 -6.20
C TYR A 52 -4.81 -0.15 -5.66
N PHE A 53 -4.82 0.32 -4.41
CA PHE A 53 -6.03 0.74 -3.73
C PHE A 53 -6.01 2.24 -3.44
N HIS A 54 -4.98 2.71 -2.74
CA HIS A 54 -4.89 4.11 -2.36
C HIS A 54 -3.44 4.54 -2.12
N HIS A 55 -3.21 5.84 -1.96
CA HIS A 55 -1.96 6.33 -1.40
C HIS A 55 -2.23 7.23 -0.20
N ILE A 56 -1.30 7.23 0.74
CA ILE A 56 -1.32 8.14 1.88
C ILE A 56 0.03 8.84 1.95
N ASP A 57 0.00 10.17 2.05
CA ASP A 57 1.21 10.99 2.18
C ASP A 57 1.44 11.34 3.66
N ARG A 58 2.69 11.19 4.12
CA ARG A 58 3.17 11.61 5.44
C ARG A 58 4.52 12.29 5.32
N ALA A 59 4.58 13.56 5.70
CA ALA A 59 5.79 14.38 5.56
C ALA A 59 6.37 14.21 4.13
N ASP A 60 7.62 13.75 4.02
CA ASP A 60 8.30 13.54 2.74
C ASP A 60 8.16 12.12 2.17
N THR A 61 7.20 11.32 2.64
CA THR A 61 6.99 9.93 2.18
C THR A 61 5.57 9.68 1.68
N ARG A 62 5.46 9.09 0.48
CA ARG A 62 4.22 8.57 -0.09
C ARG A 62 4.14 7.06 0.09
N TYR A 63 3.12 6.60 0.80
CA TYR A 63 2.83 5.19 0.98
C TYR A 63 1.80 4.76 -0.06
N LEU A 64 2.22 3.96 -1.03
CA LEU A 64 1.35 3.33 -2.01
C LEU A 64 0.80 2.06 -1.39
N ILE A 65 -0.51 2.02 -1.17
CA ILE A 65 -1.21 0.94 -0.50
C ILE A 65 -1.86 0.05 -1.55
N TYR A 66 -1.49 -1.23 -1.52
CA TYR A 66 -2.01 -2.27 -2.40
C TYR A 66 -2.86 -3.23 -1.60
N LEU A 67 -4.09 -3.47 -2.02
CA LEU A 67 -4.97 -4.42 -1.35
C LEU A 67 -4.71 -5.83 -1.87
N LYS A 68 -4.46 -6.76 -0.95
CA LYS A 68 -4.43 -8.19 -1.21
C LYS A 68 -5.84 -8.77 -1.06
N GLY A 69 -6.40 -9.23 -2.17
CA GLY A 69 -7.79 -9.71 -2.22
C GLY A 69 -8.77 -8.60 -2.60
N ASP A 70 -10.07 -8.92 -2.57
CA ASP A 70 -11.12 -7.97 -2.92
C ASP A 70 -11.64 -7.28 -1.65
N LEU A 71 -11.90 -5.96 -1.76
CA LEU A 71 -12.65 -5.27 -0.72
C LEU A 71 -14.13 -5.60 -0.90
N GLY A 72 -14.85 -5.72 0.22
CA GLY A 72 -16.31 -5.77 0.20
C GLY A 72 -16.92 -4.46 -0.32
N VAL A 73 -18.18 -4.21 0.03
CA VAL A 73 -18.86 -2.97 -0.38
C VAL A 73 -18.14 -1.77 0.22
N LEU A 74 -17.59 -0.92 -0.66
CA LEU A 74 -16.97 0.35 -0.28
C LEU A 74 -18.04 1.30 0.29
N ASN A 75 -17.84 1.81 1.49
CA ASN A 75 -18.76 2.72 2.17
C ASN A 75 -18.14 4.09 2.53
N GLY A 76 -16.87 4.31 2.17
CA GLY A 76 -16.13 5.56 2.38
C GLY A 76 -15.38 5.64 3.70
N GLN A 77 -15.53 4.66 4.60
CA GLN A 77 -14.78 4.61 5.87
C GLN A 77 -13.38 4.02 5.72
N GLU A 78 -13.08 3.42 4.57
CA GLU A 78 -11.84 2.69 4.32
C GLU A 78 -10.62 3.60 4.48
N ILE A 79 -10.72 4.86 4.03
CA ILE A 79 -9.63 5.82 4.13
C ILE A 79 -9.27 6.07 5.60
N SER A 80 -10.25 6.35 6.46
CA SER A 80 -9.96 6.60 7.89
C SER A 80 -9.36 5.37 8.58
N HIS A 81 -9.81 4.16 8.21
CA HIS A 81 -9.25 2.92 8.76
C HIS A 81 -7.84 2.64 8.22
N LEU A 82 -7.56 2.95 6.95
CA LEU A 82 -6.23 2.88 6.38
C LEU A 82 -5.26 3.86 7.03
N GLU A 83 -5.69 5.10 7.26
CA GLU A 83 -4.90 6.12 7.95
C GLU A 83 -4.48 5.63 9.35
N LYS A 84 -5.44 5.07 10.11
CA LYS A 84 -5.18 4.46 11.41
C LYS A 84 -4.26 3.24 11.31
N ALA A 85 -4.43 2.40 10.28
CA ALA A 85 -3.57 1.25 10.06
C ALA A 85 -2.13 1.67 9.72
N LEU A 86 -1.95 2.77 8.97
CA LEU A 86 -0.65 3.34 8.70
C LEU A 86 0.01 3.90 9.96
N ASP A 87 -0.74 4.64 10.78
CA ASP A 87 -0.21 5.15 12.05
C ASP A 87 0.25 4.00 12.97
N ASN A 88 -0.52 2.91 13.03
CA ASN A 88 -0.13 1.69 13.75
C ASN A 88 1.13 1.04 13.15
N PHE A 89 1.23 0.97 11.82
CA PHE A 89 2.39 0.39 11.14
C PHE A 89 3.67 1.18 11.41
N LEU A 90 3.60 2.52 11.40
CA LEU A 90 4.76 3.40 11.61
C LEU A 90 5.18 3.53 13.07
N SER A 91 4.30 3.17 14.01
CA SER A 91 4.59 3.22 15.45
C SER A 91 5.25 1.95 15.98
N ASN A 92 5.28 0.88 15.19
CA ASN A 92 5.92 -0.41 15.50
C ASN A 92 7.29 -0.52 14.84
#